data_AF-A0A7T6Z399-F1
#
_entry.id   AF-A0A7T6Z399-F1
#
_cell.length_a   1.000
_cell.length_b   1.000
_cell.length_c   1.000
_cell.angle_alpha   90.00
_cell.angle_beta   90.00
_cell.angle_gamma   90.00
#
_symmetry.space_group_name_H-M   'P 1'
#
loop_
_entity.id
_entity.type
_entity.pdbx_description
1 polymer ?
#
loop_
_entity_poly.entity_id
_entity_poly.type
_entity_poly.pdbx_seq_one_letter_code
_entity_poly.pdbx_strand_id
1 'polypeptide(L)' 'MTREELIQTLESKGLDEVLELIEEADNGEMDELELLPSLGLLQDQQLNDAVLEYLKGKGVTIVDADETDG' A
#
# COMPACT_ATOMS: atom_id res chain seq x y z
N MET A 1 13.05 1.45 3.70
CA MET A 1 13.15 2.73 2.96
C MET A 1 12.62 3.84 3.84
N THR A 2 13.06 5.08 3.63
CA THR A 2 12.38 6.26 4.19
C THR A 2 11.11 6.59 3.41
N ARG A 3 10.22 7.42 3.97
CA ARG A 3 9.01 7.91 3.28
C ARG A 3 9.36 8.62 1.97
N GLU A 4 10.35 9.52 2.00
CA GLU A 4 10.73 10.31 0.83
C GLU A 4 11.28 9.45 -0.31
N GLU A 5 12.05 8.40 0.02
CA GLU A 5 12.51 7.42 -0.96
C GLU A 5 11.36 6.58 -1.53
N LEU A 6 10.37 6.23 -0.68
CA LEU A 6 9.18 5.49 -1.08
C LEU A 6 8.35 6.27 -2.10
N ILE A 7 7.99 7.51 -1.79
CA ILE A 7 7.20 8.37 -2.67
C ILE A 7 7.91 8.56 -4.02
N GLN A 8 9.20 8.91 -4.02
CA GLN A 8 9.96 9.10 -5.26
C GLN A 8 10.01 7.82 -6.12
N THR A 9 10.13 6.65 -5.48
CA THR A 9 10.15 5.38 -6.20
C THR A 9 8.80 5.07 -6.85
N LEU A 10 7.70 5.35 -6.14
CA LEU A 10 6.34 5.17 -6.65
C LEU A 10 6.03 6.14 -7.80
N GLU A 11 6.36 7.42 -7.65
CA GLU A 11 6.23 8.45 -8.69
C GLU A 11 7.03 8.07 -9.95
N SER A 12 8.29 7.65 -9.79
CA SER A 12 9.14 7.26 -10.92
C SER A 12 8.62 6.01 -11.65
N LYS A 13 7.85 5.16 -10.97
CA LYS A 13 7.23 3.96 -11.55
C LYS A 13 5.80 4.24 -12.08
N GLY A 14 5.26 5.44 -11.90
CA GLY A 14 3.90 5.80 -12.29
C GLY A 14 2.84 5.02 -11.53
N LEU A 15 3.09 4.73 -10.24
CA LEU A 15 2.18 3.98 -9.38
C LEU A 15 1.23 4.95 -8.65
N ASP A 16 0.48 5.72 -9.43
CA ASP A 16 -0.38 6.80 -8.93
C ASP A 16 -1.47 6.30 -7.96
N GLU A 17 -2.05 5.12 -8.24
CA GLU A 17 -3.03 4.49 -7.34
C GLU A 17 -2.43 4.21 -5.95
N VAL A 18 -1.17 3.77 -5.89
CA VAL A 18 -0.51 3.50 -4.61
C VAL A 18 -0.12 4.78 -3.88
N LEU A 19 0.21 5.85 -4.62
CA LEU A 19 0.43 7.17 -4.05
C LEU A 19 -0.84 7.72 -3.40
N GLU A 20 -2.01 7.52 -4.03
CA GLU A 20 -3.31 7.90 -3.47
C GLU A 20 -3.59 7.15 -2.16
N LEU A 21 -3.37 5.82 -2.12
CA LEU A 21 -3.54 5.05 -0.87
C LEU A 21 -2.66 5.58 0.27
N ILE A 22 -1.43 6.00 -0.05
CA ILE A 22 -0.52 6.59 0.94
C ILE A 22 -1.02 7.96 1.42
N GLU A 23 -1.56 8.78 0.51
CA GLU A 23 -2.13 10.08 0.86
C GLU A 23 -3.36 9.93 1.76
N GLU A 24 -4.29 9.03 1.42
CA GLU A 24 -5.46 8.73 2.24
C GLU A 24 -5.05 8.25 3.64
N ALA A 25 -4.08 7.34 3.73
CA ALA A 25 -3.54 6.89 5.02
C ALA A 25 -2.83 8.01 5.80
N ASP A 26 -2.12 8.92 5.13
CA ASP A 26 -1.47 10.07 5.76
C ASP A 26 -2.48 11.07 6.32
N ASN A 27 -3.62 11.23 5.65
CA ASN A 27 -4.72 12.10 6.09
C ASN A 27 -5.60 11.42 7.16
N GLY A 28 -5.42 10.13 7.41
CA GLY A 28 -6.27 9.34 8.31
C GLY A 28 -7.65 9.06 7.71
N GLU A 29 -7.74 9.02 6.39
CA GLU A 29 -8.96 8.75 5.61
C GLU A 29 -9.09 7.26 5.25
N MET A 30 -8.09 6.45 5.62
CA MET A 30 -8.06 5.00 5.41
C MET A 30 -7.89 4.25 6.72
N ASP A 31 -8.86 3.39 7.04
CA ASP A 31 -8.81 2.51 8.22
C ASP A 31 -8.34 1.09 7.86
N GLU A 32 -8.70 0.62 6.67
CA GLU A 32 -8.45 -0.76 6.22
C GLU A 32 -8.09 -0.82 4.73
N LEU A 33 -7.19 -1.74 4.38
CA LEU A 33 -6.85 -2.07 3.01
C LEU A 33 -7.03 -3.58 2.81
N GLU A 34 -7.97 -3.93 1.94
CA GLU A 34 -8.18 -5.33 1.52
C GLU A 34 -7.25 -5.66 0.35
N LEU A 35 -6.55 -6.80 0.43
CA LEU A 35 -5.74 -7.30 -0.68
C LEU A 35 -5.64 -8.81 -0.67
N LEU A 36 -5.45 -9.40 -1.84
CA LEU A 36 -5.22 -10.83 -1.98
C LEU A 36 -3.78 -11.16 -1.55
N PRO A 37 -3.55 -12.00 -0.52
CA PRO A 37 -2.20 -12.26 0.00
C PRO A 37 -1.28 -12.95 -1.02
N SER A 38 -1.85 -13.64 -2.01
CA SER A 38 -1.11 -14.27 -3.11
C SER A 38 -0.61 -13.29 -4.17
N LEU A 39 -1.24 -12.12 -4.30
CA LEU A 39 -0.91 -11.08 -5.29
C LEU A 39 -0.18 -9.88 -4.67
N GLY A 40 -0.48 -9.55 -3.41
CA GLY A 40 0.01 -8.32 -2.80
C GLY A 40 -0.65 -7.07 -3.37
N LEU A 41 -0.12 -5.90 -3.01
CA LEU A 41 -0.46 -4.61 -3.60
C LEU A 41 0.37 -4.34 -4.87
N LEU A 42 1.64 -4.77 -4.88
CA LEU A 42 2.59 -4.53 -5.97
C LEU A 42 3.36 -5.81 -6.33
N GLN A 43 3.65 -5.98 -7.62
CA GLN A 43 4.45 -7.11 -8.11
C GLN A 43 5.90 -7.08 -7.58
N ASP A 44 6.45 -5.88 -7.38
CA ASP A 44 7.78 -5.70 -6.80
C ASP A 44 7.70 -5.93 -5.29
N GLN A 45 8.11 -7.12 -4.84
CA GLN A 45 7.95 -7.56 -3.45
C GLN A 45 8.57 -6.59 -2.42
N GLN A 46 9.75 -6.04 -2.72
CA GLN A 46 10.42 -5.13 -1.79
C GLN A 46 9.64 -3.82 -1.67
N LEU A 47 9.15 -3.30 -2.80
CA LEU A 47 8.34 -2.09 -2.81
C LEU A 47 6.97 -2.33 -2.17
N ASN A 48 6.35 -3.47 -2.47
CA ASN A 48 5.11 -3.93 -1.85
C ASN A 48 5.22 -3.92 -0.33
N ASP A 49 6.22 -4.61 0.21
CA ASP A 49 6.41 -4.73 1.65
C ASP A 49 6.66 -3.36 2.29
N ALA A 50 7.46 -2.50 1.64
CA ALA A 50 7.70 -1.15 2.10
C ALA A 50 6.42 -0.29 2.17
N VAL A 51 5.51 -0.40 1.18
CA VAL A 51 4.22 0.30 1.20
C VAL A 51 3.33 -0.26 2.30
N LEU A 52 3.18 -1.58 2.38
CA LEU A 52 2.32 -2.21 3.39
C LEU A 52 2.79 -1.91 4.81
N GLU A 53 4.11 -1.91 5.06
CA GLU A 53 4.67 -1.50 6.34
C GLU A 53 4.40 -0.02 6.64
N TYR A 54 4.49 0.86 5.63
CA TYR A 54 4.16 2.27 5.78
C TYR A 54 2.69 2.48 6.18
N LEU A 55 1.76 1.87 5.45
CA LEU A 55 0.31 1.96 5.70
C LEU A 55 -0.03 1.44 7.11
N LYS A 56 0.53 0.28 7.50
CA LYS A 56 0.38 -0.24 8.88
C LYS A 56 0.90 0.73 9.93
N GLY A 57 2.02 1.39 9.65
CA GLY A 57 2.58 2.43 10.52
C GLY A 57 1.67 3.65 10.69
N LYS A 58 0.75 3.89 9.76
CA LYS A 58 -0.28 4.94 9.82
C LYS A 58 -1.56 4.51 10.53
N GLY A 59 -1.67 3.25 10.91
CA GLY A 59 -2.85 2.70 11.57
C GLY A 59 -3.80 1.95 10.62
N VAL A 60 -3.46 1.84 9.34
CA VAL A 60 -4.24 1.06 8.37
C VAL A 60 -4.11 -0.43 8.69
N THR A 61 -5.24 -1.11 8.79
CA THR A 61 -5.29 -2.56 8.97
C THR A 61 -5.30 -3.26 7.61
N ILE A 62 -4.33 -4.14 7.36
CA ILE A 62 -4.31 -4.95 6.14
C ILE A 62 -5.13 -6.22 6.38
N VAL A 63 -6.15 -6.42 5.58
CA VAL A 63 -7.03 -7.60 5.64
C VAL A 63 -6.94 -8.41 4.36
N ASP A 64 -7.04 -9.73 4.50
CA ASP A 64 -7.05 -10.64 3.36
C ASP A 64 -8.40 -10.51 2.64
N ALA A 65 -8.37 -10.13 1.36
CA ALA A 65 -9.57 -10.21 0.52
C ALA A 65 -9.95 -11.68 0.34
N ASP A 66 -11.23 -12.01 0.54
CA ASP A 66 -11.70 -13.39 0.38
C ASP A 66 -11.73 -13.74 -1.11
N GLU A 67 -11.07 -14.83 -1.52
CA GLU A 67 -11.01 -15.27 -2.92
C GLU A 67 -12.38 -15.66 -3.51
N THR A 68 -13.46 -15.61 -2.72
CA THR A 68 -14.83 -15.94 -3.15
C THR A 68 -15.70 -14.74 -3.54
N ASP A 69 -15.23 -13.50 -3.34
CA ASP A 69 -15.86 -12.29 -3.88
C ASP A 69 -15.29 -11.99 -5.28
N GLY A 70 -15.71 -12.78 -6.28
CA GLY A 70 -15.31 -12.65 -7.69
C GLY A 70 -16.29 -13.29 -8.66
#